data_AF-A0A950A554-F1
#
_entry.id   AF-A0A950A554-F1
#
_cell.length_a   1.000
_cell.length_b   1.000
_cell.length_c   1.000
_cell.angle_alpha   90.00
_cell.angle_beta   90.00
_cell.angle_gamma   90.00
#
_symmetry.space_group_name_H-M   'P 1'
#
loop_
_entity.id
_entity.type
_entity.pdbx_description
1 polymer ?
#
loop_
_entity_poly.entity_id
_entity_poly.type
_entity_poly.pdbx_seq_one_letter_code
_entity_poly.pdbx_strand_id
1 'polypeptide(L)'
;MDVDDLYGLPFDEFVPARNALARELRKAGKRDEAAEVGAARKPSVAAWAVDQLVRTQRKAVSELFDAGDALRGAQDDVLAGRGDGQSLRAAVERERGAVDALAAMARGLLTADGHELSPTIIERVADTLHAAALDDEARHQVREGRLERELRHVGLGALGAPAAKAPSARPRARTSKPAPSPKEKPDSRAAREERERTQRERVEARAAARAAEREARRRAEHAERAR
;
A
#
# COMPACT_ATOMS: atom_id res chain seq x y z
N MET A 1 18.39 6.02 -13.54
CA MET A 1 17.36 5.32 -12.76
C MET A 1 17.94 5.03 -11.41
N ASP A 2 17.37 5.64 -10.37
CA ASP A 2 17.69 5.32 -8.97
C ASP A 2 16.61 4.41 -8.34
N VAL A 3 16.66 4.20 -7.03
CA VAL A 3 15.65 3.42 -6.30
C VAL A 3 14.29 4.12 -6.32
N ASP A 4 14.26 5.45 -6.27
CA ASP A 4 13.03 6.25 -6.20
C ASP A 4 12.26 6.16 -7.51
N ASP A 5 12.97 6.14 -8.65
CA ASP A 5 12.39 5.96 -9.96
C ASP A 5 11.59 4.64 -10.07
N LEU A 6 11.98 3.58 -9.33
CA LEU A 6 11.28 2.29 -9.36
C LEU A 6 9.84 2.40 -8.83
N TYR A 7 9.61 3.23 -7.82
CA TYR A 7 8.29 3.45 -7.23
C TYR A 7 7.40 4.35 -8.11
N GLY A 8 7.99 5.01 -9.11
CA GLY A 8 7.28 5.77 -10.13
C GLY A 8 6.75 4.93 -11.29
N LEU A 9 7.18 3.67 -11.43
CA LEU A 9 6.80 2.80 -12.54
C LEU A 9 5.36 2.27 -12.43
N PRO A 10 4.78 1.78 -13.54
CA PRO A 10 3.60 0.91 -13.49
C PRO A 10 3.79 -0.24 -12.50
N PHE A 11 2.73 -0.61 -11.79
CA PHE A 11 2.79 -1.55 -10.67
C PHE A 11 3.52 -2.86 -11.00
N ASP A 12 3.34 -3.40 -12.21
CA ASP A 12 3.91 -4.67 -12.63
C ASP A 12 5.33 -4.56 -13.21
N GLU A 13 5.79 -3.36 -13.52
CA GLU A 13 7.15 -3.09 -14.01
C GLU A 13 8.18 -2.99 -12.89
N PHE A 14 7.75 -2.79 -11.64
CA PHE A 14 8.64 -2.63 -10.49
C PHE A 14 9.67 -3.76 -10.37
N VAL A 15 9.22 -5.03 -10.39
CA VAL A 15 10.10 -6.19 -10.17
C VAL A 15 11.06 -6.40 -11.34
N PRO A 16 10.61 -6.39 -12.62
CA PRO A 16 11.51 -6.39 -13.77
C PRO A 16 12.57 -5.28 -13.72
N ALA A 17 12.16 -4.03 -13.50
CA ALA A 17 13.06 -2.88 -13.49
C ALA A 17 14.07 -2.93 -12.34
N ARG A 18 13.62 -3.28 -11.11
CA ARG A 18 14.49 -3.47 -9.95
C ARG A 18 15.56 -4.53 -10.23
N ASN A 19 15.18 -5.65 -10.83
CA ASN A 19 16.12 -6.73 -11.15
C ASN A 19 17.10 -6.32 -12.25
N ALA A 20 16.66 -5.55 -13.25
CA ALA A 20 17.52 -5.01 -14.30
C ALA A 20 18.55 -4.03 -13.72
N LEU A 21 18.09 -3.04 -12.95
CA LEU A 21 18.93 -2.04 -12.29
C LEU A 21 19.97 -2.70 -11.37
N ALA A 22 19.56 -3.66 -10.54
CA ALA A 22 20.49 -4.38 -9.67
C ALA A 22 21.54 -5.20 -10.47
N ARG A 23 21.22 -5.68 -11.68
CA ARG A 23 22.19 -6.37 -12.55
C ARG A 23 23.18 -5.37 -13.16
N GLU A 24 22.71 -4.21 -13.60
CA GLU A 24 23.55 -3.15 -14.16
C GLU A 24 24.54 -2.61 -13.13
N LEU A 25 24.08 -2.32 -11.91
CA LEU A 25 24.94 -1.86 -10.82
C LEU A 25 26.03 -2.88 -10.46
N ARG A 26 25.71 -4.19 -10.48
CA ARG A 26 26.73 -5.24 -10.29
C ARG A 26 27.76 -5.26 -11.40
N LYS A 27 27.34 -5.10 -12.67
CA LYS A 27 28.26 -5.01 -13.81
C LYS A 27 29.16 -3.77 -13.72
N ALA A 28 28.64 -2.68 -13.16
CA ALA A 28 29.39 -1.46 -12.91
C ALA A 28 30.28 -1.52 -11.64
N GLY A 29 30.36 -2.65 -10.94
CA GLY A 29 31.16 -2.81 -9.72
C GLY A 29 30.55 -2.21 -8.45
N LYS A 30 29.36 -1.60 -8.55
CA LYS A 30 28.63 -0.95 -7.45
C LYS A 30 27.81 -1.97 -6.66
N ARG A 31 28.51 -2.84 -5.91
CA ARG A 31 27.88 -3.99 -5.23
C ARG A 31 26.92 -3.59 -4.11
N ASP A 32 27.25 -2.54 -3.35
CA ASP A 32 26.42 -2.09 -2.22
C ASP A 32 25.12 -1.46 -2.72
N GLU A 33 25.19 -0.54 -3.70
CA GLU A 33 23.99 0.03 -4.37
C GLU A 33 23.12 -1.09 -4.99
N ALA A 34 23.73 -2.11 -5.60
CA ALA A 34 23.00 -3.23 -6.15
C ALA A 34 22.29 -4.09 -5.07
N ALA A 35 22.85 -4.15 -3.86
CA ALA A 35 22.24 -4.83 -2.73
C ALA A 35 21.04 -4.03 -2.19
N GLU A 36 21.17 -2.70 -2.09
CA GLU A 36 20.08 -1.80 -1.72
C GLU A 36 18.91 -1.88 -2.69
N VAL A 37 19.17 -1.74 -4.00
CA VAL A 37 18.14 -1.92 -5.04
C VAL A 37 17.52 -3.32 -4.96
N GLY A 38 18.33 -4.36 -4.74
CA GLY A 38 17.84 -5.74 -4.61
C GLY A 38 16.95 -5.96 -3.38
N ALA A 39 17.15 -5.18 -2.32
CA ALA A 39 16.38 -5.24 -1.07
C ALA A 39 15.06 -4.45 -1.15
N ALA A 40 14.92 -3.51 -2.12
CA ALA A 40 13.70 -2.75 -2.32
C ALA A 40 12.49 -3.68 -2.56
N ARG A 41 11.45 -3.47 -1.74
CA ARG A 41 10.24 -4.30 -1.75
C ARG A 41 9.21 -3.73 -2.71
N LYS A 42 8.52 -4.63 -3.41
CA LYS A 42 7.38 -4.25 -4.25
C LYS A 42 6.30 -3.65 -3.33
N PRO A 43 5.78 -2.45 -3.64
CA PRO A 43 4.70 -1.85 -2.88
C PRO A 43 3.41 -2.72 -2.95
N SER A 44 2.50 -2.54 -2.00
CA SER A 44 1.10 -2.97 -2.18
C SER A 44 0.43 -2.11 -3.27
N VAL A 45 -0.68 -2.57 -3.86
CA VAL A 45 -1.38 -1.80 -4.91
C VAL A 45 -1.87 -0.44 -4.37
N ALA A 46 -2.34 -0.40 -3.13
CA ALA A 46 -2.78 0.84 -2.50
C ALA A 46 -1.59 1.79 -2.23
N ALA A 47 -0.48 1.24 -1.72
CA ALA A 47 0.74 2.01 -1.51
C ALA A 47 1.30 2.60 -2.81
N TRP A 48 1.34 1.78 -3.88
CA TRP A 48 1.71 2.23 -5.22
C TRP A 48 0.82 3.37 -5.70
N ALA A 49 -0.51 3.27 -5.54
CA ALA A 49 -1.42 4.32 -5.96
C ALA A 49 -1.14 5.65 -5.23
N VAL A 50 -0.84 5.60 -3.93
CA VAL A 50 -0.43 6.78 -3.16
C VAL A 50 0.91 7.33 -3.67
N ASP A 51 1.92 6.48 -3.92
CA ASP A 51 3.20 6.91 -4.47
C ASP A 51 3.03 7.61 -5.84
N GLN A 52 2.12 7.11 -6.68
CA GLN A 52 1.77 7.74 -7.96
C GLN A 52 1.09 9.10 -7.77
N LEU A 53 0.17 9.23 -6.81
CA LEU A 53 -0.46 10.51 -6.49
C LEU A 53 0.57 11.54 -6.01
N VAL A 54 1.50 11.15 -5.14
CA VAL A 54 2.57 12.04 -4.65
C VAL A 54 3.45 12.55 -5.79
N ARG A 55 3.71 11.69 -6.79
CA ARG A 55 4.56 12.02 -7.94
C ARG A 55 3.85 12.88 -8.97
N THR A 56 2.57 12.58 -9.26
CA THR A 56 1.80 13.17 -10.37
C THR A 56 0.84 14.27 -9.96
N GLN A 57 0.29 14.21 -8.74
CA GLN A 57 -0.73 15.13 -8.20
C GLN A 57 -0.18 16.00 -7.06
N ARG A 58 1.06 16.50 -7.20
CA ARG A 58 1.80 17.24 -6.17
C ARG A 58 1.00 18.37 -5.52
N LYS A 59 0.23 19.11 -6.33
CA LYS A 59 -0.61 20.22 -5.83
C LYS A 59 -1.72 19.71 -4.91
N ALA A 60 -2.47 18.70 -5.32
CA ALA A 60 -3.55 18.12 -4.52
C ALA A 60 -3.02 17.48 -3.22
N VAL A 61 -1.83 16.85 -3.29
CA VAL A 61 -1.16 16.32 -2.09
C VAL A 61 -0.71 17.44 -1.14
N SER A 62 -0.25 18.59 -1.66
CA SER A 62 0.03 19.76 -0.83
C SER A 62 -1.23 20.28 -0.14
N GLU A 63 -2.35 20.38 -0.88
CA GLU A 63 -3.64 20.84 -0.35
C GLU A 63 -4.15 19.91 0.78
N LEU A 64 -3.92 18.60 0.69
CA LEU A 64 -4.21 17.65 1.76
C LEU A 64 -3.40 17.95 3.02
N PHE A 65 -2.09 18.20 2.88
CA PHE A 65 -1.23 18.50 4.03
C PHE A 65 -1.59 19.85 4.67
N ASP A 66 -1.90 20.86 3.86
CA ASP A 66 -2.39 22.15 4.35
C ASP A 66 -3.72 22.00 5.11
N ALA A 67 -4.62 21.16 4.61
CA ALA A 67 -5.87 20.84 5.30
C ALA A 67 -5.63 20.10 6.63
N GLY A 68 -4.69 19.15 6.66
CA GLY A 68 -4.28 18.46 7.88
C GLY A 68 -3.66 19.40 8.93
N ASP A 69 -2.85 20.36 8.49
CA ASP A 69 -2.26 21.38 9.38
C ASP A 69 -3.33 22.33 9.94
N ALA A 70 -4.27 22.76 9.10
CA ALA A 70 -5.41 23.57 9.55
C ALA A 70 -6.28 22.82 10.56
N LEU A 71 -6.50 21.51 10.37
CA LEU A 71 -7.27 20.68 11.29
C LEU A 71 -6.58 20.53 12.64
N ARG A 72 -5.27 20.26 12.67
CA ARG A 72 -4.51 20.22 13.93
C ARG A 72 -4.53 21.57 14.65
N GLY A 73 -4.32 22.67 13.92
CA GLY A 73 -4.43 24.01 14.48
C GLY A 73 -5.79 24.30 15.11
N ALA A 74 -6.88 23.93 14.41
CA ALA A 74 -8.23 24.10 14.94
C ALA A 74 -8.50 23.22 16.19
N GLN A 75 -7.96 22.00 16.23
CA GLN A 75 -8.04 21.14 17.41
C GLN A 75 -7.31 21.76 18.60
N ASP A 76 -6.08 22.25 18.39
CA ASP A 76 -5.28 22.91 19.42
C ASP A 76 -5.95 24.18 19.95
N ASP A 77 -6.56 24.99 19.09
CA ASP A 77 -7.28 26.19 19.49
C ASP A 77 -8.54 25.88 20.32
N VAL A 78 -9.29 24.83 19.96
CA VAL A 78 -10.42 24.36 20.76
C VAL A 78 -9.95 23.84 22.12
N LEU A 79 -8.89 23.04 22.17
CA LEU A 79 -8.30 22.54 23.42
C LEU A 79 -7.76 23.66 24.31
N ALA A 80 -7.24 24.72 23.71
CA ALA A 80 -6.76 25.91 24.41
C ALA A 80 -7.87 26.91 24.77
N GLY A 81 -9.14 26.63 24.43
CA GLY A 81 -10.27 27.53 24.69
C GLY A 81 -10.27 28.82 23.86
N ARG A 82 -9.49 28.89 22.77
CA ARG A 82 -9.42 30.03 21.85
C ARG A 82 -10.23 29.84 20.57
N GLY A 83 -10.60 28.59 20.26
CA GLY A 83 -11.33 28.21 19.06
C GLY A 83 -12.79 27.84 19.33
N ASP A 84 -13.55 27.68 18.25
CA ASP A 84 -14.94 27.26 18.28
C ASP A 84 -15.17 25.95 17.50
N GLY A 85 -16.29 25.29 17.79
CA GLY A 85 -16.67 24.04 17.12
C GLY A 85 -17.10 24.21 15.66
N GLN A 86 -17.34 25.42 15.17
CA GLN A 86 -17.63 25.67 13.75
C GLN A 86 -16.33 25.64 12.93
N SER A 87 -15.28 26.28 13.42
CA SER A 87 -13.93 26.30 12.84
C SER A 87 -13.34 24.89 12.79
N LEU A 88 -13.49 24.11 13.88
CA LEU A 88 -13.08 22.70 13.89
C LEU A 88 -13.85 21.87 12.84
N ARG A 89 -15.18 22.02 12.76
CA ARG A 89 -15.98 21.32 11.74
C ARG A 89 -15.57 21.70 10.33
N ALA A 90 -15.33 22.97 10.05
CA ALA A 90 -14.87 23.42 8.74
C ALA A 90 -13.50 22.81 8.37
N ALA A 91 -12.60 22.69 9.33
CA ALA A 91 -11.29 22.06 9.10
C ALA A 91 -11.41 20.54 8.85
N VAL A 92 -12.29 19.85 9.57
CA VAL A 92 -12.61 18.43 9.31
C VAL A 92 -13.16 18.22 7.91
N GLU A 93 -14.12 19.04 7.49
CA GLU A 93 -14.71 18.92 6.14
C GLU A 93 -13.71 19.25 5.04
N ARG A 94 -12.79 20.20 5.27
CA ARG A 94 -11.70 20.51 4.33
C ARG A 94 -10.74 19.34 4.16
N GLU A 95 -10.36 18.67 5.25
CA GLU A 95 -9.48 17.50 5.21
C GLU A 95 -10.13 16.33 4.47
N ARG A 96 -11.39 16.01 4.82
CA ARG A 96 -12.16 14.97 4.13
C ARG A 96 -12.31 15.25 2.64
N GLY A 97 -12.65 16.48 2.27
CA GLY A 97 -12.77 16.88 0.87
C GLY A 97 -11.47 16.73 0.08
N ALA A 98 -10.31 17.01 0.71
CA ALA A 98 -9.00 16.81 0.09
C ALA A 98 -8.67 15.31 -0.10
N VAL A 99 -8.98 14.47 0.90
CA VAL A 99 -8.84 13.01 0.78
C VAL A 99 -9.72 12.46 -0.34
N ASP A 100 -10.99 12.87 -0.39
CA ASP A 100 -11.95 12.41 -1.40
C ASP A 100 -11.52 12.82 -2.82
N ALA A 101 -10.99 14.03 -2.98
CA ALA A 101 -10.47 14.51 -4.26
C ALA A 101 -9.29 13.64 -4.75
N LEU A 102 -8.34 13.32 -3.86
CA LEU A 102 -7.21 12.45 -4.19
C LEU A 102 -7.63 11.00 -4.43
N ALA A 103 -8.59 10.47 -3.66
CA ALA A 103 -9.17 9.15 -3.88
C ALA A 103 -9.89 9.07 -5.24
N ALA A 104 -10.55 10.15 -5.67
CA ALA A 104 -11.12 10.23 -7.01
C ALA A 104 -10.05 10.25 -8.11
N MET A 105 -8.93 10.95 -7.90
CA MET A 105 -7.79 10.89 -8.83
C MET A 105 -7.18 9.49 -8.91
N ALA A 106 -7.10 8.77 -7.78
CA ALA A 106 -6.60 7.39 -7.74
C ALA A 106 -7.46 6.42 -8.56
N ARG A 107 -8.79 6.65 -8.66
CA ARG A 107 -9.66 5.84 -9.53
C ARG A 107 -9.28 5.93 -11.00
N GLY A 108 -8.65 7.04 -11.42
CA GLY A 108 -8.13 7.22 -12.77
C GLY A 108 -6.83 6.46 -13.04
N LEU A 109 -6.20 5.87 -12.01
CA LEU A 109 -5.02 5.03 -12.19
C LEU A 109 -5.45 3.65 -12.69
N LEU A 110 -4.79 3.18 -13.75
CA LEU A 110 -4.99 1.86 -14.31
C LEU A 110 -3.84 0.94 -13.91
N THR A 111 -4.18 -0.32 -13.65
CA THR A 111 -3.20 -1.43 -13.60
C THR A 111 -2.55 -1.64 -14.97
N ALA A 112 -1.46 -2.41 -15.03
CA ALA A 112 -0.78 -2.67 -16.30
C ALA A 112 -1.68 -3.36 -17.35
N ASP A 113 -2.69 -4.12 -16.89
CA ASP A 113 -3.70 -4.76 -17.73
C ASP A 113 -4.86 -3.82 -18.13
N GLY A 114 -4.78 -2.53 -17.81
CA GLY A 114 -5.79 -1.52 -18.13
C GLY A 114 -7.03 -1.55 -17.24
N HIS A 115 -7.04 -2.33 -16.16
CA HIS A 115 -8.15 -2.37 -15.21
C HIS A 115 -8.04 -1.25 -14.17
N GLU A 116 -9.19 -0.68 -13.81
CA GLU A 116 -9.36 0.26 -12.70
C GLU A 116 -9.02 -0.38 -11.35
N LEU A 117 -8.66 0.46 -10.38
CA LEU A 117 -8.48 0.04 -8.99
C LEU A 117 -9.83 -0.33 -8.37
N SER A 118 -9.88 -1.44 -7.63
CA SER A 118 -11.11 -1.87 -6.97
C SER A 118 -11.52 -0.91 -5.84
N PRO A 119 -12.82 -0.86 -5.47
CA PRO A 119 -13.30 0.00 -4.39
C PRO A 119 -12.52 -0.18 -3.07
N THR A 120 -12.22 -1.43 -2.70
CA THR A 120 -11.42 -1.73 -1.50
C THR A 120 -10.00 -1.19 -1.55
N ILE A 121 -9.38 -1.09 -2.74
CA ILE A 121 -8.06 -0.47 -2.88
C ILE A 121 -8.19 1.05 -2.71
N ILE A 122 -9.22 1.66 -3.29
CA ILE A 122 -9.48 3.09 -3.14
C ILE A 122 -9.74 3.47 -1.68
N GLU A 123 -10.47 2.66 -0.92
CA GLU A 123 -10.64 2.83 0.53
C GLU A 123 -9.29 2.83 1.26
N ARG A 124 -8.39 1.90 0.94
CA ARG A 124 -7.05 1.85 1.57
C ARG A 124 -6.16 3.04 1.18
N VAL A 125 -6.33 3.56 -0.03
CA VAL A 125 -5.68 4.80 -0.46
C VAL A 125 -6.19 5.96 0.40
N ALA A 126 -7.50 6.09 0.56
CA ALA A 126 -8.10 7.12 1.41
C ALA A 126 -7.64 7.01 2.88
N ASP A 127 -7.64 5.81 3.46
CA ASP A 127 -7.13 5.55 4.82
C ASP A 127 -5.67 6.02 5.01
N THR A 128 -4.82 5.77 4.01
CA THR A 128 -3.41 6.15 4.02
C THR A 128 -3.25 7.66 3.92
N LEU A 129 -4.03 8.33 3.05
CA LEU A 129 -4.03 9.77 2.89
C LEU A 129 -4.53 10.49 4.16
N HIS A 130 -5.59 9.97 4.77
CA HIS A 130 -6.11 10.47 6.05
C HIS A 130 -5.04 10.36 7.16
N ALA A 131 -4.34 9.21 7.22
CA ALA A 131 -3.22 9.04 8.15
C ALA A 131 -2.11 10.09 7.91
N ALA A 132 -1.76 10.34 6.65
CA ALA A 132 -0.73 11.30 6.28
C ALA A 132 -1.13 12.77 6.52
N ALA A 133 -2.44 13.08 6.52
CA ALA A 133 -2.93 14.40 6.88
C ALA A 133 -2.74 14.69 8.39
N LEU A 134 -3.00 13.67 9.22
CA LEU A 134 -3.11 13.81 10.68
C LEU A 134 -1.85 13.43 11.47
N ASP A 135 -0.99 12.57 10.92
CA ASP A 135 0.21 12.05 11.59
C ASP A 135 1.48 12.44 10.80
N ASP A 136 2.46 13.05 11.49
CA ASP A 136 3.65 13.61 10.85
C ASP A 136 4.62 12.52 10.35
N GLU A 137 4.65 11.36 10.99
CA GLU A 137 5.47 10.22 10.56
C GLU A 137 4.86 9.59 9.30
N ALA A 138 3.55 9.37 9.28
CA ALA A 138 2.83 8.95 8.08
C ALA A 138 3.01 9.96 6.93
N ARG A 139 2.89 11.26 7.23
CA ARG A 139 3.14 12.34 6.27
C ARG A 139 4.54 12.25 5.66
N HIS A 140 5.55 12.03 6.48
CA HIS A 140 6.93 11.88 6.03
C HIS A 140 7.06 10.68 5.06
N GLN A 141 6.54 9.51 5.45
CA GLN A 141 6.58 8.31 4.61
C GLN A 141 5.83 8.49 3.27
N VAL A 142 4.68 9.15 3.27
CA VAL A 142 3.95 9.47 2.04
C VAL A 142 4.75 10.43 1.16
N ARG A 143 5.37 11.47 1.73
CA ARG A 143 6.19 12.43 0.98
C ARG A 143 7.42 11.80 0.32
N GLU A 144 7.99 10.75 0.91
CA GLU A 144 9.08 10.00 0.27
C GLU A 144 8.63 9.31 -1.03
N GLY A 145 7.34 8.98 -1.16
CA GLY A 145 6.78 8.33 -2.34
C GLY A 145 7.39 6.95 -2.61
N ARG A 146 7.69 6.20 -1.54
CA ARG A 146 8.25 4.84 -1.54
C ARG A 146 7.51 3.91 -0.57
N LEU A 147 6.19 4.06 -0.46
CA LEU A 147 5.42 3.27 0.50
C LEU A 147 5.45 1.78 0.13
N GLU A 148 5.85 0.92 1.06
CA GLU A 148 5.78 -0.53 0.84
C GLU A 148 4.37 -1.09 1.12
N ARG A 149 3.64 -0.46 2.05
CA ARG A 149 2.32 -0.88 2.52
C ARG A 149 1.46 0.34 2.82
N GLU A 150 0.15 0.12 2.77
CA GLU A 150 -0.85 1.08 3.22
C GLU A 150 -0.64 1.43 4.71
N LEU A 151 -0.89 2.69 5.04
CA LEU A 151 -0.87 3.19 6.41
C LEU A 151 -2.30 3.30 6.91
N ARG A 152 -2.49 3.23 8.22
CA ARG A 152 -3.78 3.51 8.86
C ARG A 152 -3.60 4.41 10.05
N HIS A 153 -4.43 5.45 10.12
CA HIS A 153 -4.53 6.25 11.31
C HIS A 153 -5.24 5.46 12.41
N VAL A 154 -4.64 5.40 13.60
CA VAL A 154 -5.29 4.86 14.79
C VAL A 154 -5.58 6.06 15.71
N GLY A 155 -6.76 6.68 15.57
CA GLY A 155 -7.10 7.87 16.36
C GLY A 155 -8.59 8.23 16.41
N LEU A 156 -9.11 8.32 17.64
CA LEU A 156 -10.37 8.90 18.13
C LEU A 156 -11.72 8.27 17.73
N GLY A 157 -11.75 6.97 17.43
CA GLY A 157 -12.97 6.14 17.46
C GLY A 157 -12.99 5.05 18.56
N ALA A 158 -11.94 4.93 19.36
CA ALA A 158 -11.74 3.83 20.31
C ALA A 158 -11.89 4.29 21.77
N LEU A 159 -13.08 4.76 22.15
CA LEU A 159 -13.52 4.62 23.55
C LEU A 159 -13.94 3.17 23.76
N GLY A 160 -12.97 2.28 23.99
CA GLY A 160 -13.22 0.92 24.45
C GLY A 160 -12.61 -0.20 23.61
N ALA A 161 -11.29 -0.31 23.57
CA ALA A 161 -10.56 -1.58 23.55
C ALA A 161 -9.04 -1.31 23.61
N PRO A 162 -8.24 -2.10 24.35
CA PRO A 162 -6.81 -1.83 24.51
C PRO A 162 -6.06 -2.00 23.18
N ALA A 163 -5.38 -0.92 22.77
CA ALA A 163 -4.46 -0.91 21.65
C ALA A 163 -3.25 -1.82 21.93
N ALA A 164 -3.06 -2.84 21.10
CA ALA A 164 -1.85 -3.65 21.10
C ALA A 164 -0.69 -2.84 20.51
N LYS A 165 0.29 -2.50 21.34
CA LYS A 165 1.56 -1.88 20.94
C LYS A 165 2.32 -2.80 19.97
N ALA A 166 2.67 -2.28 18.81
CA ALA A 166 3.78 -2.81 18.01
C ALA A 166 5.11 -2.48 18.71
N PRO A 167 6.04 -3.43 18.90
CA PRO A 167 7.31 -3.14 19.55
C PRO A 167 8.29 -2.45 18.59
N SER A 168 8.69 -1.24 18.95
CA SER A 168 9.89 -0.56 18.44
C SER A 168 11.13 -1.21 19.06
N ALA A 169 12.07 -1.64 18.22
CA ALA A 169 13.31 -2.28 18.63
C ALA A 169 14.50 -1.35 18.43
N ARG A 170 15.16 -0.96 19.53
CA ARG A 170 16.58 -0.56 19.57
C ARG A 170 17.12 -0.57 21.03
N PRO A 171 18.45 -0.61 21.24
CA PRO A 171 19.20 -1.85 21.44
C PRO A 171 19.73 -1.98 22.88
N ARG A 172 19.93 -3.21 23.37
CA ARG A 172 20.74 -3.43 24.58
C ARG A 172 21.78 -4.52 24.38
N ALA A 173 22.99 -4.16 24.82
CA ALA A 173 24.22 -4.89 24.69
C ALA A 173 24.32 -6.08 25.65
N ARG A 174 24.81 -7.20 25.09
CA ARG A 174 25.77 -8.20 25.59
C ARG A 174 25.76 -8.56 27.09
N THR A 175 25.42 -9.83 27.36
CA THR A 175 26.28 -10.74 28.15
C THR A 175 26.15 -12.20 27.68
N SER A 176 27.29 -12.76 27.26
CA SER A 176 27.78 -14.15 27.32
C SER A 176 26.94 -15.36 26.87
N LYS A 177 27.46 -15.99 25.80
CA LYS A 177 27.31 -17.34 25.21
C LYS A 177 27.43 -18.50 26.24
N PRO A 178 27.01 -19.74 25.90
CA PRO A 178 27.83 -20.61 25.03
C PRO A 178 27.08 -21.26 23.84
N ALA A 179 27.84 -21.59 22.80
CA ALA A 179 27.38 -22.23 21.56
C ALA A 179 26.91 -23.68 21.78
N PRO A 180 26.06 -24.19 20.88
CA PRO A 180 26.51 -25.30 20.04
C PRO A 180 26.23 -25.07 18.54
N SER A 181 26.97 -25.82 17.73
CA SER A 181 27.16 -25.71 16.28
C SER A 181 25.98 -26.27 15.43
N PRO A 182 26.12 -26.37 14.09
CA PRO A 182 25.19 -25.83 13.09
C PRO A 182 24.05 -26.80 12.72
N LYS A 183 22.82 -26.32 12.60
CA LYS A 183 21.70 -27.10 12.04
C LYS A 183 21.39 -26.65 10.62
N GLU A 184 21.44 -27.64 9.75
CA GLU A 184 21.14 -27.62 8.33
C GLU A 184 19.75 -27.07 8.00
N LYS A 185 19.64 -26.48 6.81
CA LYS A 185 18.38 -26.07 6.19
C LYS A 185 17.50 -27.30 5.97
N PRO A 186 16.21 -27.29 6.31
CA PRO A 186 15.29 -28.29 5.79
C PRO A 186 15.03 -28.02 4.29
N ASP A 187 15.06 -29.12 3.55
CA ASP A 187 14.98 -29.28 2.10
C ASP A 187 13.77 -28.56 1.47
N SER A 188 14.07 -27.75 0.45
CA SER A 188 13.17 -26.86 -0.29
C SER A 188 12.26 -27.55 -1.32
N ARG A 189 12.15 -28.88 -1.28
CA ARG A 189 11.37 -29.66 -2.26
C ARG A 189 9.92 -29.90 -1.85
N ALA A 190 9.67 -30.29 -0.60
CA ALA A 190 8.32 -30.55 -0.09
C ALA A 190 7.44 -29.29 -0.08
N ALA A 191 8.00 -28.15 0.35
CA ALA A 191 7.30 -26.86 0.35
C ALA A 191 7.03 -26.31 -1.06
N ARG A 192 7.78 -26.77 -2.08
CA ARG A 192 7.57 -26.40 -3.48
C ARG A 192 6.49 -27.28 -4.12
N GLU A 193 6.48 -28.57 -3.81
CA GLU A 193 5.46 -29.52 -4.27
C GLU A 193 4.08 -29.20 -3.70
N GLU A 194 3.99 -28.79 -2.43
CA GLU A 194 2.73 -28.35 -1.80
C GLU A 194 2.16 -27.08 -2.45
N ARG A 195 3.03 -26.14 -2.83
CA ARG A 195 2.65 -24.90 -3.55
C ARG A 195 2.20 -25.19 -4.98
N GLU A 196 2.89 -26.07 -5.69
CA GLU A 196 2.48 -26.47 -7.04
C GLU A 196 1.15 -27.23 -7.04
N ARG A 197 0.89 -28.06 -6.02
CA ARG A 197 -0.39 -28.76 -5.85
C ARG A 197 -1.54 -27.78 -5.59
N THR A 198 -1.38 -26.87 -4.64
CA THR A 198 -2.40 -25.84 -4.34
C THR A 198 -2.63 -24.89 -5.52
N GLN A 199 -1.61 -24.61 -6.32
CA GLN A 199 -1.77 -23.81 -7.53
C GLN A 199 -2.57 -24.55 -8.62
N ARG A 200 -2.33 -25.86 -8.81
CA ARG A 200 -3.11 -26.68 -9.76
C ARG A 200 -4.58 -26.79 -9.36
N GLU A 201 -4.86 -27.06 -8.09
CA GLU A 201 -6.23 -27.13 -7.56
C GLU A 201 -7.00 -25.81 -7.76
N ARG A 202 -6.32 -24.66 -7.60
CA ARG A 202 -6.93 -23.33 -7.86
C ARG A 202 -7.20 -23.07 -9.35
N VAL A 203 -6.33 -23.54 -10.24
CA VAL A 203 -6.53 -23.40 -11.69
C VAL A 203 -7.69 -24.25 -12.17
N GLU A 204 -7.80 -25.49 -11.68
CA GLU A 204 -8.90 -26.40 -11.99
C GLU A 204 -10.25 -25.86 -11.47
N ALA A 205 -10.28 -25.35 -10.23
CA ALA A 205 -11.48 -24.73 -9.68
C ALA A 205 -11.95 -23.51 -10.51
N ARG A 206 -11.00 -22.69 -11.00
CA ARG A 206 -11.31 -21.54 -11.86
C ARG A 206 -11.80 -21.95 -13.25
N ALA A 207 -11.26 -23.04 -13.79
CA ALA A 207 -11.70 -23.59 -15.07
C ALA A 207 -13.13 -24.16 -14.98
N ALA A 208 -13.44 -24.87 -13.90
CA ALA A 208 -14.77 -25.41 -13.61
C ALA A 208 -15.82 -24.28 -13.44
N ALA A 209 -15.49 -23.23 -12.68
CA ALA A 209 -16.38 -22.07 -12.52
C ALA A 209 -16.71 -21.39 -13.86
N ARG A 210 -15.70 -21.19 -14.72
CA ARG A 210 -15.91 -20.62 -16.06
C ARG A 210 -16.73 -21.54 -16.98
N ALA A 211 -16.63 -22.85 -16.82
CA ALA A 211 -17.45 -23.79 -17.58
C ALA A 211 -18.93 -23.72 -17.17
N ALA A 212 -19.20 -23.68 -15.87
CA ALA A 212 -20.55 -23.53 -15.33
C ALA A 212 -21.22 -22.20 -15.74
N GLU A 213 -20.45 -21.11 -15.75
CA GLU A 213 -20.93 -19.79 -16.22
C GLU A 213 -21.31 -19.80 -17.70
N ARG A 214 -20.49 -20.44 -18.56
CA ARG A 214 -20.81 -20.59 -19.99
C ARG A 214 -22.06 -21.43 -20.22
N GLU A 215 -22.27 -22.48 -19.42
CA GLU A 215 -23.46 -23.32 -19.52
C GLU A 215 -24.73 -22.59 -19.04
N ALA A 216 -24.63 -21.82 -17.96
CA ALA A 216 -25.71 -20.97 -17.49
C ALA A 216 -26.11 -19.92 -18.55
N ARG A 217 -25.11 -19.29 -19.20
CA ARG A 217 -25.33 -18.33 -20.29
C ARG A 217 -26.02 -18.96 -21.49
N ARG A 218 -25.58 -20.15 -21.93
CA ARG A 218 -26.22 -20.88 -23.04
C ARG A 218 -27.67 -21.26 -22.72
N ARG A 219 -27.96 -21.66 -21.48
CA ARG A 219 -29.33 -21.98 -21.04
C ARG A 219 -30.23 -20.73 -21.03
N ALA A 220 -29.72 -19.59 -20.59
CA ALA A 220 -30.44 -18.32 -20.64
C ALA A 220 -30.74 -17.88 -22.08
N GLU A 221 -29.74 -17.94 -22.98
CA GLU A 221 -29.90 -17.61 -24.40
C GLU A 221 -30.90 -18.54 -25.11
N HIS A 222 -30.94 -19.83 -24.77
CA HIS A 222 -31.93 -20.77 -25.30
C HIS A 222 -33.35 -20.50 -24.78
N ALA A 223 -33.51 -20.09 -23.53
CA ALA A 223 -34.81 -19.76 -22.94
C ALA A 223 -35.39 -18.46 -23.52
N GLU A 224 -34.56 -17.47 -23.85
CA GLU A 224 -34.99 -16.25 -24.53
C GLU A 224 -35.41 -16.48 -25.98
N ARG A 225 -34.74 -17.40 -26.70
CA ARG A 225 -35.09 -17.73 -28.10
C ARG A 225 -36.36 -18.59 -28.25
N ALA A 226 -36.84 -19.19 -27.16
CA ALA A 226 -38.04 -20.01 -27.12
C ALA A 226 -39.30 -19.26 -26.65
N ARG A 227 -39.19 -17.95 -26.40
CA ARG A 227 -40.31 -17.02 -26.16
C ARG A 227 -40.63 -16.25 -27.44
#